data_AF-A0A1Z8NA84-F1
#
_entry.id   AF-A0A1Z8NA84-F1
#
_cell.length_a   1.000
_cell.length_b   1.000
_cell.length_c   1.000
_cell.angle_alpha   90.00
_cell.angle_beta   90.00
_cell.angle_gamma   90.00
#
_symmetry.space_group_name_H-M   'P 1'
#
loop_
_entity.id
_entity.type
_entity.pdbx_description
1 polymer ?
#
loop_
_entity_poly.entity_id
_entity_poly.type
_entity_poly.pdbx_seq_one_letter_code
_entity_poly.pdbx_strand_id
1 'polypeptide(L)'
;MSKSIEKSFVILCFIGLLSACNMTGEKVVDKGPLKVYFSDSTDEKIIGKFADYWIQEKYIGARAQNIKITEDTTNEVYQIRLILRKDFSPEMKINFEELKCLGQIQQDLNTHVFTEKKCELVICDNKFQTISTPIPLNSEQ
;
A
#
# COMPACT_ATOMS: atom_id res chain seq x y z
N MET A 1 -62.12 34.13 -23.84
CA MET A 1 -61.08 33.97 -22.78
C MET A 1 -59.95 33.18 -23.38
N SER A 2 -58.79 33.80 -23.58
CA SER A 2 -57.70 33.29 -24.41
C SER A 2 -56.37 33.47 -23.69
N LYS A 3 -55.54 32.43 -23.84
CA LYS A 3 -54.10 32.31 -23.60
C LYS A 3 -53.60 32.00 -22.18
N SER A 4 -53.26 30.73 -22.05
CA SER A 4 -52.33 30.11 -21.10
C SER A 4 -51.01 30.86 -21.03
N ILE A 5 -50.55 31.16 -19.82
CA ILE A 5 -49.25 31.80 -19.54
C ILE A 5 -48.26 30.70 -19.12
N GLU A 6 -47.14 30.70 -19.82
CA GLU A 6 -46.02 29.78 -19.72
C GLU A 6 -45.15 29.97 -18.46
N LYS A 7 -44.32 28.94 -18.21
CA LYS A 7 -43.00 28.96 -17.56
C LYS A 7 -42.95 29.06 -16.03
N SER A 8 -42.69 27.91 -15.40
CA SER A 8 -41.61 27.85 -14.40
C SER A 8 -40.92 26.49 -14.45
N PHE A 9 -39.69 26.59 -14.94
CA PHE A 9 -38.70 25.57 -15.12
C PHE A 9 -37.95 25.44 -13.79
N VAL A 10 -38.23 24.40 -13.01
CA VAL A 10 -37.39 24.04 -11.87
C VAL A 10 -36.73 22.71 -12.21
N ILE A 11 -35.63 22.82 -12.96
CA ILE A 11 -34.64 21.76 -13.05
C ILE A 11 -34.03 21.62 -11.66
N LEU A 12 -34.40 20.57 -10.95
CA LEU A 12 -33.70 20.14 -9.75
C LEU A 12 -32.38 19.52 -10.19
N CYS A 13 -31.33 20.33 -10.24
CA CYS A 13 -29.95 19.89 -10.37
C CYS A 13 -29.59 18.99 -9.17
N PHE A 14 -29.76 17.68 -9.32
CA PHE A 14 -29.04 16.71 -8.52
C PHE A 14 -27.56 16.81 -8.91
N ILE A 15 -26.86 17.74 -8.25
CA ILE A 15 -25.41 17.84 -8.30
C ILE A 15 -24.89 16.51 -7.75
N GLY A 16 -24.33 15.72 -8.67
CA GLY A 16 -23.66 14.48 -8.34
C GLY A 16 -22.51 14.74 -7.38
N LEU A 17 -22.63 14.23 -6.17
CA LEU A 17 -21.48 13.85 -5.37
C LEU A 17 -20.87 12.60 -6.00
N LEU A 18 -20.25 12.79 -7.16
CA LEU A 18 -19.15 11.93 -7.58
C LEU A 18 -18.01 12.29 -6.65
N SER A 19 -17.97 11.63 -5.49
CA SER A 19 -16.71 11.44 -4.77
C SER A 19 -15.81 10.68 -5.72
N ALA A 20 -15.08 11.41 -6.56
CA ALA A 20 -13.93 10.87 -7.25
C ALA A 20 -12.98 10.41 -6.17
N CYS A 21 -12.97 9.10 -5.89
CA CYS A 21 -11.80 8.48 -5.30
C CYS A 21 -10.65 8.86 -6.22
N ASN A 22 -9.71 9.66 -5.71
CA ASN A 22 -8.46 9.98 -6.37
C ASN A 22 -7.71 8.66 -6.65
N MET A 23 -8.04 8.01 -7.77
CA MET A 23 -7.25 6.96 -8.40
C MET A 23 -6.18 7.53 -9.33
N THR A 24 -5.91 8.83 -9.24
CA THR A 24 -4.82 9.49 -9.97
C THR A 24 -3.55 9.41 -9.13
N GLY A 25 -2.57 8.63 -9.61
CA GLY A 25 -1.18 8.74 -9.16
C GLY A 25 -0.55 7.51 -8.52
N GLU A 26 -1.07 6.30 -8.76
CA GLU A 26 -0.31 5.07 -8.47
C GLU A 26 0.55 4.65 -9.68
N LYS A 27 1.84 4.49 -9.42
CA LYS A 27 2.83 3.89 -10.33
C LYS A 27 3.08 2.44 -9.98
N VAL A 28 3.69 1.71 -10.92
CA VAL A 28 4.11 0.32 -10.73
C VAL A 28 5.51 0.07 -11.27
N VAL A 29 6.35 -0.57 -10.47
CA VAL A 29 7.55 -1.27 -10.95
C VAL A 29 7.17 -2.72 -11.18
N ASP A 30 7.14 -3.16 -12.44
CA ASP A 30 6.85 -4.55 -12.84
C ASP A 30 8.15 -5.27 -13.18
N LYS A 31 8.45 -6.33 -12.42
CA LYS A 31 9.62 -7.19 -12.60
C LYS A 31 9.19 -8.65 -12.85
N GLY A 32 8.02 -8.87 -13.45
CA GLY A 32 7.46 -10.20 -13.74
C GLY A 32 6.66 -10.76 -12.56
N PRO A 33 7.20 -11.73 -11.79
CA PRO A 33 6.48 -12.27 -10.63
C PRO A 33 6.39 -11.28 -9.45
N LEU A 34 7.01 -10.10 -9.53
CA LEU A 34 6.89 -9.04 -8.54
C LEU A 34 6.32 -7.78 -9.19
N LYS A 35 5.27 -7.23 -8.56
CA LYS A 35 4.75 -5.90 -8.87
C LYS A 35 4.76 -5.06 -7.61
N VAL A 36 5.43 -3.91 -7.69
CA VAL A 36 5.52 -2.95 -6.57
C VAL A 36 4.75 -1.69 -6.93
N TYR A 37 3.65 -1.46 -6.22
CA TYR A 37 2.78 -0.30 -6.37
C TYR A 37 3.21 0.81 -5.41
N PHE A 38 3.18 2.06 -5.85
CA PHE A 38 3.61 3.22 -5.05
C PHE A 38 2.95 4.50 -5.57
N SER A 39 2.91 5.56 -4.76
CA SER A 39 2.37 6.85 -5.19
C SER A 39 3.39 7.65 -6.01
N ASP A 40 2.91 8.57 -6.85
CA ASP A 40 3.73 9.51 -7.62
C ASP A 40 4.68 10.35 -6.76
N SER A 41 4.34 10.56 -5.49
CA SER A 41 5.15 11.32 -4.53
C SER A 41 6.37 10.55 -4.01
N THR A 42 6.39 9.22 -4.14
CA THR A 42 7.47 8.39 -3.61
C THR A 42 8.60 8.28 -4.63
N ASP A 43 9.85 8.37 -4.16
CA ASP A 43 11.04 8.29 -5.02
C ASP A 43 11.11 6.93 -5.75
N GLU A 44 10.92 6.97 -7.06
CA GLU A 44 10.95 5.78 -7.91
C GLU A 44 12.28 5.01 -7.82
N LYS A 45 13.39 5.70 -7.50
CA LYS A 45 14.69 5.05 -7.31
C LYS A 45 14.71 4.14 -6.07
N ILE A 46 14.07 4.54 -4.97
CA ILE A 46 14.01 3.69 -3.77
C ILE A 46 13.13 2.46 -4.04
N ILE A 47 12.05 2.62 -4.80
CA ILE A 47 11.18 1.52 -5.21
C ILE A 47 11.94 0.52 -6.10
N GLY A 48 12.73 1.02 -7.05
CA GLY A 48 13.61 0.18 -7.88
C GLY A 48 14.61 -0.62 -7.04
N LYS A 49 15.30 0.03 -6.09
CA LYS A 49 16.24 -0.65 -5.17
C LYS A 49 15.56 -1.72 -4.32
N PHE A 50 14.36 -1.43 -3.81
CA PHE A 50 13.56 -2.41 -3.08
C PHE A 50 13.24 -3.63 -3.96
N ALA A 51 12.76 -3.41 -5.19
CA ALA A 51 12.41 -4.50 -6.09
C ALA A 51 13.63 -5.36 -6.45
N ASP A 52 14.77 -4.74 -6.71
CA ASP A 52 16.02 -5.45 -7.03
C ASP A 52 16.51 -6.27 -5.81
N TYR A 53 16.48 -5.68 -4.61
CA TYR A 53 16.81 -6.39 -3.36
C TYR A 53 15.90 -7.60 -3.13
N TRP A 54 14.58 -7.41 -3.27
CA TRP A 54 13.59 -8.47 -3.03
C TRP A 54 13.80 -9.69 -3.95
N ILE A 55 14.20 -9.43 -5.20
CA ILE A 55 14.51 -10.48 -6.18
C ILE A 55 15.86 -11.13 -5.85
N GLN A 56 16.89 -10.33 -5.53
CA GLN A 56 18.23 -10.82 -5.21
C GLN A 56 18.21 -11.78 -4.01
N GLU A 57 17.48 -11.42 -2.96
CA GLU A 57 17.32 -12.24 -1.75
C GLU A 57 16.34 -13.40 -1.92
N LYS A 58 15.81 -13.60 -3.14
CA LYS A 58 14.92 -14.72 -3.52
C LYS A 58 13.64 -14.79 -2.67
N TYR A 59 13.10 -13.64 -2.26
CA TYR A 59 11.78 -13.57 -1.61
C TYR A 59 10.62 -13.75 -2.59
N ILE A 60 10.92 -13.89 -3.88
CA ILE A 60 9.97 -14.25 -4.93
C ILE A 60 9.54 -15.71 -4.78
N GLY A 61 8.24 -15.92 -4.62
CA GLY A 61 7.62 -17.24 -4.58
C GLY A 61 7.18 -17.75 -5.95
N ALA A 62 6.58 -18.94 -5.96
CA ALA A 62 6.00 -19.54 -7.18
C ALA A 62 4.78 -18.78 -7.73
N ARG A 63 4.17 -17.90 -6.93
CA ARG A 63 3.04 -17.07 -7.31
C ARG A 63 3.47 -15.62 -7.43
N ALA A 64 2.83 -14.89 -8.34
CA ALA A 64 3.02 -13.45 -8.44
C ALA A 64 2.71 -12.76 -7.10
N GLN A 65 3.59 -11.86 -6.70
CA GLN A 65 3.49 -11.05 -5.49
C GLN A 65 3.18 -9.61 -5.87
N ASN A 66 2.16 -9.06 -5.23
CA ASN A 66 1.84 -7.64 -5.30
C ASN A 66 2.20 -7.03 -3.95
N ILE A 67 3.10 -6.06 -3.96
CA ILE A 67 3.53 -5.31 -2.79
C ILE A 67 3.17 -3.86 -3.03
N LYS A 68 2.71 -3.16 -1.99
CA LYS A 68 2.46 -1.72 -2.06
C LYS A 68 3.37 -1.00 -1.08
N ILE A 69 4.06 0.04 -1.53
CA ILE A 69 4.87 0.90 -0.68
C ILE A 69 4.14 2.23 -0.54
N THR A 70 3.87 2.62 0.71
CA THR A 70 3.27 3.92 1.05
C THR A 70 4.16 4.66 2.01
N GLU A 71 3.99 5.97 2.09
CA GLU A 71 4.63 6.78 3.13
C GLU A 71 3.64 7.06 4.25
N ASP A 72 4.04 6.74 5.47
CA ASP A 72 3.39 7.26 6.68
C ASP A 72 4.09 8.57 7.03
N THR A 73 3.41 9.68 6.74
CA THR A 73 3.93 11.03 7.02
C THR A 73 3.89 11.38 8.49
N THR A 74 3.04 10.72 9.29
CA THR A 74 2.91 10.97 10.73
C THR A 74 4.08 10.37 11.48
N ASN A 75 4.44 9.13 11.13
CA ASN A 75 5.53 8.40 11.77
C ASN A 75 6.88 8.55 11.06
N GLU A 76 6.91 9.29 9.95
CA GLU A 76 8.09 9.48 9.09
C GLU A 76 8.73 8.14 8.65
N VAL A 77 7.91 7.15 8.31
CA VAL A 77 8.38 5.83 7.83
C VAL A 77 7.78 5.46 6.48
N TYR A 78 8.47 4.60 5.74
CA TYR A 78 7.88 3.84 4.65
C TYR A 78 7.13 2.62 5.19
N GLN A 79 5.98 2.31 4.62
CA GLN A 79 5.22 1.10 4.92
C GLN A 79 5.27 0.18 3.72
N ILE A 80 5.91 -0.97 3.89
CA ILE A 80 5.94 -2.05 2.90
C ILE A 80 4.77 -2.97 3.19
N ARG A 81 3.69 -2.80 2.43
CA ARG A 81 2.42 -3.49 2.61
C ARG A 81 2.46 -4.84 1.89
N LEU A 82 2.45 -5.92 2.67
CA LEU A 82 2.58 -7.30 2.25
C LEU A 82 1.26 -8.06 2.42
N ILE A 83 0.92 -8.88 1.43
CA ILE A 83 -0.17 -9.84 1.51
C ILE A 83 0.45 -11.22 1.77
N LEU A 84 0.46 -11.70 3.02
CA LEU A 84 1.13 -12.97 3.38
C LEU A 84 0.52 -14.18 2.66
N ARG A 85 -0.80 -14.30 2.71
CA ARG A 85 -1.58 -15.36 2.03
C ARG A 85 -3.00 -14.85 1.77
N LYS A 86 -3.65 -15.38 0.75
CA LYS A 86 -4.95 -14.90 0.25
C LYS A 86 -6.06 -14.97 1.32
N ASP A 87 -5.94 -15.94 2.21
CA ASP A 87 -6.86 -16.21 3.31
C ASP A 87 -6.40 -15.59 4.63
N PHE A 88 -5.29 -14.84 4.68
CA PHE A 88 -4.81 -14.24 5.93
C PHE A 88 -5.86 -13.28 6.48
N SER A 89 -6.22 -13.48 7.74
CA SER A 89 -7.21 -12.69 8.45
C SER A 89 -6.70 -12.24 9.81
N PRO A 90 -7.29 -11.19 10.43
CA PRO A 90 -6.83 -10.66 11.71
C PRO A 90 -6.81 -11.69 12.85
N GLU A 91 -7.68 -12.68 12.82
CA GLU A 91 -7.73 -13.77 13.79
C GLU A 91 -6.60 -14.81 13.62
N MET A 92 -5.91 -14.82 12.48
CA MET A 92 -4.74 -15.68 12.28
C MET A 92 -3.51 -15.08 12.96
N LYS A 93 -2.92 -15.84 13.88
CA LYS A 93 -1.67 -15.44 14.53
C LYS A 93 -0.48 -15.73 13.63
N ILE A 94 0.40 -14.74 13.49
CA ILE A 94 1.76 -14.92 12.97
C ILE A 94 2.54 -15.67 14.04
N ASN A 95 3.16 -16.79 13.67
CA ASN A 95 3.94 -17.57 14.63
C ASN A 95 5.32 -16.94 14.89
N PHE A 96 6.03 -17.42 15.91
CA PHE A 96 7.32 -16.86 16.30
C PHE A 96 8.39 -16.91 15.20
N GLU A 97 8.46 -17.99 14.43
CA GLU A 97 9.43 -18.12 13.33
C GLU A 97 9.10 -17.18 12.16
N GLU A 98 7.82 -17.02 11.83
CA GLU A 98 7.36 -16.02 10.87
C GLU A 98 7.69 -14.59 11.34
N LEU A 99 7.46 -14.27 12.61
CA LEU A 99 7.81 -12.97 13.19
C LEU A 99 9.32 -12.71 13.11
N LYS A 100 10.14 -13.70 13.45
CA LYS A 100 11.60 -13.60 13.37
C LYS A 100 12.07 -13.35 11.95
N CYS A 101 11.49 -14.07 10.98
CA CYS A 101 11.77 -13.88 9.56
C CYS A 101 11.40 -12.46 9.10
N LEU A 102 10.20 -11.99 9.43
CA LEU A 102 9.76 -10.62 9.10
C LEU A 102 10.67 -9.56 9.73
N GLY A 103 11.13 -9.78 10.96
CA GLY A 103 12.08 -8.89 11.63
C GLY A 103 13.43 -8.81 10.92
N GLN A 104 13.96 -9.94 10.49
CA GLN A 104 15.21 -9.97 9.74
C GLN A 104 15.06 -9.22 8.40
N ILE A 105 13.98 -9.48 7.66
CA ILE A 105 13.69 -8.78 6.40
C ILE A 105 13.61 -7.27 6.62
N GLN A 106 12.87 -6.83 7.65
CA GLN A 106 12.75 -5.40 7.97
C GLN A 106 14.10 -4.78 8.33
N GLN A 107 14.92 -5.47 9.13
CA GLN A 107 16.23 -5.01 9.53
C GLN A 107 17.16 -4.86 8.31
N ASP A 108 17.19 -5.85 7.43
CA ASP A 108 18.06 -5.85 6.26
C ASP A 108 17.65 -4.76 5.27
N LEU A 109 16.34 -4.58 5.05
CA LEU A 109 15.80 -3.49 4.22
C LEU A 109 16.21 -2.12 4.78
N ASN A 110 16.13 -1.93 6.09
CA ASN A 110 16.55 -0.69 6.76
C ASN A 110 18.06 -0.46 6.77
N THR A 111 18.84 -1.51 6.55
CA THR A 111 20.31 -1.48 6.49
C THR A 111 20.81 -1.21 5.08
N HIS A 112 20.13 -1.76 4.06
CA HIS A 112 20.65 -1.80 2.68
C HIS A 112 19.85 -0.98 1.67
N VAL A 113 18.55 -0.76 1.91
CA VAL A 113 17.65 -0.10 0.95
C VAL A 113 17.17 1.23 1.52
N PHE A 114 16.45 1.20 2.64
CA PHE A 114 15.80 2.32 3.30
C PHE A 114 16.73 2.96 4.35
N THR A 115 17.87 3.47 3.89
CA THR A 115 18.92 3.98 4.80
C THR A 115 18.59 5.34 5.41
N GLU A 116 17.96 6.22 4.63
CA GLU A 116 17.65 7.61 5.00
C GLU A 116 16.34 7.72 5.80
N LYS A 117 15.25 7.22 5.23
CA LYS A 117 13.93 7.11 5.89
C LYS A 117 13.60 5.63 6.03
N LYS A 118 13.43 5.17 7.27
CA LYS A 118 13.26 3.74 7.57
C LYS A 118 11.91 3.21 7.08
N CYS A 119 11.83 1.90 6.90
CA CYS A 119 10.63 1.17 6.54
C CYS A 119 10.19 0.20 7.64
N GLU A 120 8.88 -0.02 7.71
CA GLU A 120 8.27 -1.12 8.46
C GLU A 120 7.47 -2.04 7.54
N LEU A 121 7.41 -3.32 7.90
CA LEU A 121 6.56 -4.29 7.23
C LEU A 121 5.14 -4.22 7.80
N VAL A 122 4.17 -4.03 6.91
CA VAL A 122 2.75 -3.98 7.26
C VAL A 122 2.06 -5.15 6.60
N ILE A 123 1.40 -5.99 7.39
CA ILE A 123 0.62 -7.11 6.88
C ILE A 123 -0.78 -6.62 6.53
N CYS A 124 -1.23 -6.97 5.33
CA CYS A 124 -2.49 -6.51 4.78
C CYS A 124 -3.38 -7.64 4.30
N ASP A 125 -4.66 -7.31 4.14
CA ASP A 125 -5.62 -8.12 3.38
C ASP A 125 -5.35 -8.01 1.86
N ASN A 126 -6.17 -8.69 1.06
CA ASN A 126 -6.06 -8.69 -0.41
C ASN A 126 -6.38 -7.34 -1.08
N LYS A 127 -6.73 -6.30 -0.32
CA LYS A 127 -7.01 -4.93 -0.75
C LYS A 127 -5.99 -3.93 -0.17
N PHE A 128 -4.87 -4.42 0.36
CA PHE A 128 -3.84 -3.62 1.04
C PHE A 128 -4.34 -2.84 2.28
N GLN A 129 -5.45 -3.27 2.88
CA GLN A 129 -5.90 -2.76 4.17
C GLN A 129 -5.07 -3.38 5.28
N THR A 130 -4.58 -2.56 6.21
CA THR A 130 -3.73 -3.01 7.31
C THR A 130 -4.47 -3.99 8.21
N ILE A 131 -3.85 -5.15 8.46
CA ILE A 131 -4.27 -6.13 9.47
C ILE A 131 -3.37 -5.99 10.71
N SER A 132 -2.05 -5.93 10.51
CA SER A 132 -1.09 -5.77 11.61
C SER A 132 0.22 -5.16 11.14
N THR A 133 0.94 -4.51 12.05
CA THR A 133 2.34 -4.13 11.89
C THR A 133 3.13 -4.95 12.89
N PRO A 134 3.77 -6.06 12.49
CA PRO A 134 4.31 -7.03 13.45
C PRO A 134 5.46 -6.49 14.31
N ILE A 135 6.27 -5.61 13.73
CA ILE A 135 7.46 -5.01 14.36
C ILE A 135 7.44 -3.51 14.03
N PRO A 136 6.56 -2.72 14.65
CA PRO A 136 6.46 -1.29 14.39
C PRO A 136 7.74 -0.60 14.82
N LEU A 137 8.21 0.38 14.04
CA LEU A 137 9.41 1.15 14.39
C LEU A 137 9.12 2.20 15.46
N ASN A 138 7.92 2.78 15.43
CA ASN A 138 7.43 3.72 16.42
C ASN A 138 6.23 3.09 17.13
N SER A 139 6.49 2.25 18.13
CA SER A 139 5.46 1.89 19.10
C SER A 139 5.28 3.08 20.04
N GLU A 140 4.07 3.64 20.13
CA GLU A 140 3.72 4.58 21.20
C GLU A 140 4.24 4.02 22.55
N GLN A 141 5.06 4.82 23.24
CA GLN A 141 5.34 4.64 24.66
C GLN A 141 4.14 5.09 25.48
#